data_AF-A0A7Y6B125-F1
#
_entry.id   AF-A0A7Y6B125-F1
#
_cell.length_a   1.000
_cell.length_b   1.000
_cell.length_c   1.000
_cell.angle_alpha   90.00
_cell.angle_beta   90.00
_cell.angle_gamma   90.00
#
_symmetry.space_group_name_H-M   'P 1'
#
loop_
_entity.id
_entity.type
_entity.pdbx_description
1 polymer ?
#
loop_
_entity_poly.entity_id
_entity_poly.type
_entity_poly.pdbx_seq_one_letter_code
_entity_poly.pdbx_strand_id
1 'polypeptide(L)'
;MMPKTDDRDERIAAFDTGPLLRTVDALDVMRDHLKGDNYNAPEMRHDLLRLHGLAMRFVNEGHTDPVMAEEMFDLAADLECRIQDLSDALARMLAPIRTLQALEPSDQVRPGF
;
A
#
# COMPACT_ATOMS: atom_id res chain seq x y z
N MET A 1 41.94 14.49 0.65
CA MET A 1 40.62 14.39 1.29
C MET A 1 39.85 13.26 0.61
N MET A 2 39.84 12.07 1.20
CA MET A 2 38.97 10.96 0.80
C MET A 2 38.50 10.27 2.09
N PRO A 3 37.30 10.60 2.64
CA PRO A 3 36.79 9.93 3.84
C PRO A 3 35.33 9.48 3.69
N LYS A 4 34.95 8.84 2.57
CA LYS A 4 33.54 8.41 2.34
C LYS A 4 33.31 6.91 2.18
N THR A 5 34.36 6.12 1.92
CA THR A 5 34.24 4.68 1.69
C THR A 5 34.10 3.88 2.99
N ASP A 6 34.86 4.25 4.03
CA ASP A 6 34.88 3.50 5.30
C ASP A 6 33.52 3.55 6.03
N ASP A 7 32.87 4.72 6.07
CA ASP A 7 31.53 4.90 6.68
C ASP A 7 30.43 4.09 5.96
N ARG A 8 30.53 3.90 4.65
CA ARG A 8 29.54 3.12 3.88
C ARG A 8 29.71 1.62 4.15
N ASP A 9 30.94 1.13 4.11
CA ASP A 9 31.20 -0.30 4.26
C ASP A 9 30.88 -0.76 5.70
N GLU A 10 31.09 0.11 6.70
CA GLU A 10 30.59 -0.07 8.07
C GLU A 10 29.05 -0.08 8.14
N ARG A 11 28.36 0.85 7.46
CA ARG A 11 26.89 0.86 7.38
C ARG A 11 26.30 -0.39 6.72
N ILE A 12 26.97 -0.94 5.70
CA ILE A 12 26.58 -2.20 5.06
C ILE A 12 26.79 -3.38 6.02
N ALA A 13 27.95 -3.45 6.68
CA ALA A 13 28.26 -4.53 7.62
C ALA A 13 27.31 -4.53 8.84
N ALA A 14 26.81 -3.36 9.24
CA ALA A 14 25.86 -3.19 10.33
C ALA A 14 24.37 -3.30 9.91
N PHE A 15 24.07 -3.51 8.62
CA PHE A 15 22.69 -3.50 8.14
C PHE A 15 21.93 -4.76 8.55
N ASP A 16 20.86 -4.59 9.35
CA ASP A 16 19.93 -5.66 9.70
C ASP A 16 18.93 -5.93 8.56
N THR A 17 18.94 -7.15 8.04
CA THR A 17 18.01 -7.59 6.98
C THR A 17 16.68 -8.13 7.51
N GLY A 18 16.52 -8.30 8.82
CA GLY A 18 15.25 -8.72 9.43
C GLY A 18 14.03 -7.86 9.02
N PRO A 19 14.12 -6.53 9.01
CA PRO A 19 13.08 -5.65 8.47
C PRO A 19 12.74 -5.93 7.00
N LEU A 20 13.69 -6.35 6.16
CA LEU A 20 13.41 -6.70 4.76
C LEU A 20 12.60 -7.99 4.68
N LEU A 21 12.90 -8.98 5.51
CA LEU A 21 12.12 -10.22 5.54
C LEU A 21 10.66 -9.96 5.97
N ARG A 22 10.45 -9.06 6.95
CA ARG A 22 9.10 -8.66 7.40
C ARG A 22 8.26 -7.93 6.33
N THR A 23 8.86 -7.53 5.20
CA THR A 23 8.08 -7.00 4.08
C THR A 23 7.20 -8.06 3.42
N VAL A 24 7.54 -9.35 3.57
CA VAL A 24 6.71 -10.47 3.12
C VAL A 24 5.40 -10.52 3.91
N ASP A 25 5.47 -10.38 5.24
CA ASP A 25 4.28 -10.36 6.10
C ASP A 25 3.34 -9.21 5.72
N ALA A 26 3.90 -8.03 5.42
CA ALA A 26 3.12 -6.88 4.96
C ALA A 26 2.47 -7.13 3.59
N LEU A 27 3.16 -7.80 2.67
CA LEU A 27 2.58 -8.21 1.39
C LEU A 27 1.43 -9.21 1.57
N ASP A 28 1.55 -10.14 2.51
CA ASP A 28 0.49 -11.11 2.79
C ASP A 28 -0.76 -10.45 3.38
N VAL A 29 -0.62 -9.44 4.25
CA VAL A 29 -1.74 -8.58 4.69
C VAL A 29 -2.43 -7.93 3.50
N MET A 30 -1.68 -7.39 2.54
CA MET A 30 -2.26 -6.80 1.34
C MET A 30 -3.00 -7.84 0.48
N ARG A 31 -2.47 -9.07 0.39
CA ARG A 31 -3.12 -10.15 -0.34
C ARG A 31 -4.51 -10.45 0.22
N ASP A 32 -4.71 -10.36 1.53
CA ASP A 32 -6.02 -10.59 2.12
C ASP A 32 -7.09 -9.57 1.70
N HIS A 33 -6.70 -8.32 1.45
CA HIS A 33 -7.60 -7.29 0.93
C HIS A 33 -7.75 -7.32 -0.60
N LEU A 34 -6.77 -7.89 -1.31
CA LEU A 34 -6.69 -7.90 -2.77
C LEU A 34 -7.00 -9.27 -3.40
N LYS A 35 -7.29 -10.30 -2.61
CA LYS A 35 -7.71 -11.60 -3.14
C LYS A 35 -9.15 -11.51 -3.66
N GLY A 36 -9.40 -12.20 -4.75
CA GLY A 36 -10.74 -12.63 -5.14
C GLY A 36 -10.72 -14.15 -5.27
N ASP A 37 -11.79 -14.82 -4.84
CA ASP A 37 -11.85 -16.28 -4.89
C ASP A 37 -11.90 -16.78 -6.33
N ASN A 38 -11.28 -17.94 -6.64
CA ASN A 38 -11.40 -18.62 -7.94
C ASN A 38 -11.16 -17.73 -9.18
N TYR A 39 -10.06 -16.96 -9.21
CA TYR A 39 -9.71 -16.03 -10.30
C TYR A 39 -10.65 -14.81 -10.45
N ASN A 40 -11.55 -14.59 -9.49
CA ASN A 40 -12.38 -13.39 -9.50
C ASN A 40 -11.57 -12.15 -9.14
N ALA A 41 -12.08 -11.00 -9.56
CA ALA A 41 -11.53 -9.72 -9.14
C ALA A 41 -11.64 -9.54 -7.61
N PRO A 42 -10.77 -8.73 -7.00
CA PRO A 42 -10.83 -8.46 -5.56
C PRO A 42 -12.22 -7.97 -5.15
N GLU A 43 -12.71 -8.37 -3.98
CA GLU A 43 -14.00 -7.89 -3.44
C GLU A 43 -14.04 -6.36 -3.39
N MET A 44 -12.91 -5.75 -3.03
CA MET A 44 -12.74 -4.29 -3.02
C MET A 44 -13.08 -3.63 -4.36
N ARG A 45 -12.88 -4.30 -5.52
CA ARG A 45 -13.30 -3.77 -6.82
C ARG A 45 -14.83 -3.65 -6.91
N HIS A 46 -15.55 -4.66 -6.44
CA HIS A 46 -17.01 -4.66 -6.47
C HIS A 46 -17.58 -3.62 -5.51
N ASP A 47 -16.97 -3.50 -4.33
CA ASP A 47 -17.36 -2.51 -3.34
C ASP A 47 -17.13 -1.08 -3.82
N LEU A 48 -16.01 -0.79 -4.48
CA LEU A 48 -15.76 0.53 -5.09
C LEU A 48 -16.80 0.87 -6.17
N LEU A 49 -17.17 -0.11 -7.00
CA LEU A 49 -18.21 0.07 -8.02
C LEU A 49 -19.59 0.27 -7.39
N ARG A 50 -19.90 -0.45 -6.31
CA ARG A 50 -21.15 -0.29 -5.55
C ARG A 50 -21.21 1.08 -4.87
N LEU A 51 -20.14 1.51 -4.21
CA LEU A 51 -20.04 2.84 -3.62
C LEU A 51 -20.26 3.93 -4.67
N HIS A 52 -19.66 3.80 -5.85
CA HIS A 52 -19.91 4.71 -6.96
C HIS A 52 -21.39 4.75 -7.35
N GLY A 53 -22.04 3.59 -7.51
CA GLY A 53 -23.47 3.52 -7.86
C GLY A 53 -24.38 4.16 -6.80
N LEU A 54 -24.10 3.94 -5.52
CA LEU A 54 -24.82 4.57 -4.41
C LEU A 54 -24.61 6.10 -4.41
N ALA A 55 -23.36 6.54 -4.57
CA ALA A 55 -23.02 7.96 -4.63
C ALA A 55 -23.65 8.68 -5.84
N MET A 56 -23.70 8.02 -7.01
CA MET A 56 -24.40 8.54 -8.18
C MET A 56 -25.87 8.85 -7.86
N ARG A 57 -26.56 7.90 -7.23
CA ARG A 57 -27.97 8.05 -6.88
C ARG A 57 -28.20 9.11 -5.79
N PHE A 58 -27.41 9.07 -4.73
CA PHE A 58 -27.57 9.97 -3.59
C PHE A 58 -27.14 11.40 -3.92
N VAL A 59 -25.90 11.58 -4.41
CA VAL A 59 -25.27 12.89 -4.59
C VAL A 59 -25.67 13.54 -5.90
N ASN A 60 -25.63 12.79 -7.01
CA ASN A 60 -25.78 13.38 -8.33
C ASN A 60 -27.24 13.42 -8.78
N GLU A 61 -28.04 12.40 -8.44
CA GLU A 61 -29.47 12.33 -8.79
C GLU A 61 -30.38 12.87 -7.68
N GLY A 62 -29.83 13.11 -6.48
CA GLY A 62 -30.55 13.72 -5.36
C GLY A 62 -31.56 12.78 -4.68
N HIS A 63 -31.39 11.46 -4.80
CA HIS A 63 -32.24 10.50 -4.10
C HIS A 63 -31.98 10.55 -2.59
N THR A 64 -33.05 10.71 -1.80
CA THR A 64 -32.98 10.84 -0.33
C THR A 64 -33.48 9.60 0.41
N ASP A 65 -33.34 8.41 -0.19
CA ASP A 65 -33.70 7.16 0.50
C ASP A 65 -32.74 6.93 1.69
N PRO A 66 -33.25 6.87 2.95
CA PRO A 66 -32.40 6.76 4.12
C PRO A 66 -31.59 5.46 4.19
N VAL A 67 -32.15 4.33 3.73
CA VAL A 67 -31.50 3.01 3.78
C VAL A 67 -30.35 2.98 2.78
N MET A 68 -30.56 3.53 1.59
CA MET A 68 -29.51 3.67 0.57
C MET A 68 -28.39 4.61 1.06
N ALA A 69 -28.74 5.70 1.76
CA ALA A 69 -27.76 6.63 2.30
C ALA A 69 -26.91 5.98 3.40
N GLU A 70 -27.53 5.25 4.33
CA GLU A 70 -26.84 4.46 5.36
C GLU A 70 -25.88 3.45 4.72
N GLU A 71 -26.36 2.64 3.77
CA GLU A 71 -25.54 1.69 3.01
C GLU A 71 -24.33 2.36 2.34
N MET A 72 -24.50 3.55 1.77
CA MET A 72 -23.43 4.30 1.12
C MET A 72 -22.34 4.72 2.12
N PHE A 73 -22.75 5.27 3.27
CA PHE A 73 -21.79 5.75 4.28
C PHE A 73 -21.08 4.61 4.99
N ASP A 74 -21.77 3.52 5.32
CA ASP A 74 -21.17 2.34 5.93
C ASP A 74 -20.14 1.71 4.97
N LEU A 75 -20.51 1.54 3.70
CA LEU A 75 -19.59 1.01 2.69
C LEU A 75 -18.37 1.91 2.48
N ALA A 76 -18.55 3.23 2.56
CA ALA A 76 -17.44 4.18 2.47
C ALA A 76 -16.48 4.04 3.65
N ALA A 77 -16.99 3.91 4.88
CA ALA A 77 -16.18 3.72 6.09
C ALA A 77 -15.40 2.40 6.05
N ASP A 78 -16.05 1.31 5.61
CA ASP A 78 -15.40 0.00 5.45
C ASP A 78 -14.30 0.03 4.37
N LEU A 79 -14.53 0.74 3.26
CA LEU A 79 -13.52 0.93 2.23
C LEU A 79 -12.36 1.78 2.71
N GLU A 80 -12.62 2.86 3.46
CA GLU A 80 -11.58 3.69 4.06
C GLU A 80 -10.65 2.88 4.97
N CYS A 81 -11.21 2.07 5.88
CA CYS A 81 -10.42 1.22 6.77
C CYS A 81 -9.52 0.26 5.99
N ARG A 82 -10.07 -0.46 5.00
CA ARG A 82 -9.30 -1.40 4.19
C ARG A 82 -8.22 -0.72 3.34
N ILE A 83 -8.49 0.48 2.81
CA ILE A 83 -7.51 1.27 2.08
C ILE A 83 -6.39 1.76 3.01
N GLN A 84 -6.72 2.13 4.24
CA GLN A 84 -5.73 2.51 5.23
C GLN A 84 -4.81 1.33 5.60
N ASP A 85 -5.37 0.13 5.81
CA ASP A 85 -4.59 -1.09 6.07
C ASP A 85 -3.59 -1.38 4.93
N LEU A 86 -4.04 -1.24 3.68
CA LEU A 86 -3.20 -1.35 2.48
C LEU A 86 -2.09 -0.30 2.44
N SER A 87 -2.44 0.97 2.73
CA SER A 87 -1.49 2.09 2.76
C SER A 87 -0.40 1.86 3.81
N ASP A 88 -0.79 1.42 5.01
CA ASP A 88 0.13 1.13 6.10
C ASP A 88 1.04 -0.07 5.76
N ALA A 89 0.50 -1.10 5.13
CA ALA A 89 1.29 -2.25 4.66
C ALA A 89 2.33 -1.81 3.61
N LEU A 90 1.93 -1.01 2.63
CA LEU A 90 2.84 -0.43 1.64
C LEU A 90 3.95 0.41 2.30
N ALA A 91 3.61 1.23 3.29
CA ALA A 91 4.58 2.03 4.03
C ALA A 91 5.58 1.15 4.79
N ARG A 92 5.10 0.09 5.46
CA ARG A 92 5.93 -0.90 6.16
C ARG A 92 6.87 -1.65 5.21
N MET A 93 6.47 -1.91 3.96
CA MET A 93 7.33 -2.50 2.95
C MET A 93 8.38 -1.51 2.43
N LEU A 94 7.97 -0.27 2.17
CA LEU A 94 8.81 0.71 1.49
C LEU A 94 9.95 1.23 2.39
N ALA A 95 9.71 1.36 3.70
CA ALA A 95 10.70 1.86 4.65
C ALA A 95 12.02 1.05 4.68
N PRO A 96 12.02 -0.29 4.89
CA PRO A 96 13.25 -1.07 4.89
C PRO A 96 13.91 -1.15 3.51
N ILE A 97 13.13 -1.18 2.42
CA ILE A 97 13.66 -1.13 1.05
C ILE A 97 14.41 0.19 0.79
N ARG A 98 13.84 1.33 1.20
CA ARG A 98 14.51 2.63 1.12
C ARG A 98 15.78 2.68 1.97
N THR A 99 15.76 2.06 3.14
CA THR A 99 16.93 1.99 4.03
C THR A 99 18.06 1.20 3.36
N LEU A 100 17.74 0.09 2.69
CA LEU A 100 18.70 -0.67 1.88
C LEU A 100 19.21 0.16 0.69
N GLN A 101 18.31 0.83 -0.05
CA GLN A 101 18.67 1.68 -1.19
C GLN A 101 19.59 2.84 -0.80
N ALA A 102 19.48 3.37 0.42
CA ALA A 102 20.34 4.43 0.93
C ALA A 102 21.82 3.98 1.16
N LEU A 103 22.12 2.70 0.94
CA LEU A 103 23.50 2.18 0.88
C LEU A 103 24.09 2.22 -0.53
N GLU A 104 23.30 2.57 -1.56
CA GLU A 104 23.78 2.73 -2.94
C GLU A 104 24.90 3.78 -3.01
N PRO A 105 26.01 3.52 -3.73
CA PRO A 105 27.06 4.52 -3.92
C PRO A 105 26.54 5.71 -4.72
N SER A 106 26.82 6.94 -4.24
CA SER A 106 26.37 8.18 -4.89
C SER A 106 26.92 8.43 -6.30
N ASP A 107 27.95 7.68 -6.72
CA ASP A 107 28.64 7.85 -8.02
C ASP A 107 28.26 6.80 -9.08
N GLN A 108 27.26 5.96 -8.84
CA GLN A 108 26.80 5.04 -9.88
C GLN A 108 25.89 5.75 -10.88
N VAL A 109 26.46 6.11 -12.04
CA VAL A 109 25.71 6.32 -13.28
C VAL A 109 24.97 5.01 -13.56
N ARG A 110 23.68 4.94 -13.26
CA ARG A 110 22.84 3.82 -13.69
C ARG A 110 22.87 3.79 -15.22
N PRO A 111 23.32 2.70 -15.87
CA PRO A 111 23.05 2.51 -17.28
C PRO A 111 21.52 2.50 -17.42
N GLY A 112 20.99 3.37 -18.28
CA GLY A 112 19.55 3.45 -18.53
C GLY A 112 18.97 2.08 -18.87
N PHE A 113 17.73 1.86 -18.40
CA PHE A 113 16.89 0.72 -18.74
C PHE A 113 16.86 0.46 -20.25
#